data_AF-A0A2E8QW51-F1
#
_entry.id   AF-A0A2E8QW51-F1
#
_cell.length_a   1.000
_cell.length_b   1.000
_cell.length_c   1.000
_cell.angle_alpha   90.00
_cell.angle_beta   90.00
_cell.angle_gamma   90.00
#
_symmetry.space_group_name_H-M   'P 1'
#
loop_
_entity.id
_entity.type
_entity.pdbx_description
1 polymer ?
#
loop_
_entity_poly.entity_id
_entity_poly.type
_entity_poly.pdbx_seq_one_letter_code
_entity_poly.pdbx_strand_id
1 'polypeptide(L)'
;MGRSRVAVLSHDAYYHDLSHMPIERRIQVNVDHPDSLETSLLVKHIKALQSGHAVEIPNYDYASQTRNSVGVSITSAPVLIVEGMLVLWDERLRDLMDLQVFVDTSPEQRLERRIERDVLERGRDAKTVKQQHIERVQPMHEIYVQPSRVHADFLIPEGGHNIESIRALADQVLGLLDD
;
A
#
# COMPACT_ATOMS: atom_id res chain seq x y z
N MET A 1 19.59 -10.44 2.12
CA MET A 1 19.15 -9.97 3.46
C MET A 1 18.27 -11.04 4.10
N GLY A 2 18.44 -11.33 5.39
CA GLY A 2 17.54 -12.25 6.10
C GLY A 2 16.18 -11.60 6.38
N ARG A 3 15.10 -12.39 6.44
CA ARG A 3 13.72 -11.92 6.73
C ARG A 3 13.58 -11.19 8.09
N SER A 4 14.56 -11.29 8.98
CA SER A 4 14.55 -10.67 10.31
C SER A 4 15.01 -9.20 10.36
N ARG A 5 15.48 -8.64 9.24
CA ARG A 5 15.96 -7.24 9.18
C ARG A 5 14.99 -6.25 8.53
N VAL A 6 13.89 -6.75 7.97
CA VAL A 6 12.93 -5.94 7.21
C VAL A 6 11.53 -6.21 7.75
N ALA A 7 10.82 -5.15 8.13
CA ALA A 7 9.39 -5.19 8.39
C ALA A 7 8.65 -4.50 7.25
N VAL A 8 7.48 -5.01 6.88
CA VAL A 8 6.64 -4.44 5.81
C VAL A 8 5.30 -4.05 6.40
N LEU A 9 4.89 -2.79 6.19
CA LEU A 9 3.57 -2.28 6.53
C LEU A 9 2.81 -1.99 5.24
N SER A 10 1.73 -2.73 5.02
CA SER A 10 0.79 -2.44 3.94
C SER A 10 -0.20 -1.37 4.39
N HIS A 11 -0.34 -0.27 3.64
CA HIS A 11 -1.34 0.77 3.92
C HIS A 11 -2.76 0.21 3.77
N ASP A 12 -2.96 -0.76 2.87
CA ASP A 12 -4.24 -1.45 2.69
C ASP A 12 -4.70 -2.19 3.96
N ALA A 13 -3.78 -2.57 4.85
CA ALA A 13 -4.15 -3.14 6.16
C ALA A 13 -4.88 -2.12 7.06
N TYR A 14 -4.80 -0.82 6.74
CA TYR A 14 -5.30 0.29 7.55
C TYR A 14 -6.61 0.90 7.00
N TYR A 15 -7.32 0.26 6.06
CA TYR A 15 -8.70 0.67 5.75
C TYR A 15 -9.53 0.76 7.03
N HIS A 16 -10.41 1.75 7.16
CA HIS A 16 -11.23 1.94 8.35
C HIS A 16 -12.06 0.70 8.72
N ASP A 17 -12.31 0.51 10.02
CA ASP A 17 -13.25 -0.52 10.48
C ASP A 17 -14.69 -0.11 10.14
N LEU A 18 -15.32 -0.87 9.26
CA LEU A 18 -16.69 -0.66 8.82
C LEU A 18 -17.64 -1.75 9.35
N SER A 19 -17.24 -2.49 10.39
CA SER A 19 -18.02 -3.57 11.00
C SER A 19 -19.38 -3.11 11.52
N HIS A 20 -19.48 -1.83 11.89
CA HIS A 20 -20.72 -1.16 12.28
C HIS A 20 -21.70 -0.92 11.11
N MET A 21 -21.26 -1.05 9.86
CA MET A 21 -22.09 -0.89 8.67
C MET A 21 -22.58 -2.24 8.12
N PRO A 22 -23.78 -2.31 7.53
CA PRO A 22 -24.21 -3.49 6.79
C PRO A 22 -23.37 -3.66 5.51
N ILE A 23 -23.19 -4.91 5.06
CA ILE A 23 -22.29 -5.25 3.94
C ILE A 23 -22.69 -4.52 2.65
N GLU A 24 -23.98 -4.33 2.41
CA GLU A 24 -24.53 -3.64 1.23
C GLU A 24 -24.09 -2.18 1.16
N ARG A 25 -23.75 -1.57 2.30
CA ARG A 25 -23.20 -0.21 2.36
C ARG A 25 -21.68 -0.22 2.26
N ARG A 26 -21.01 -1.20 2.88
CA ARG A 26 -19.55 -1.37 2.78
C ARG A 26 -19.09 -1.51 1.33
N ILE A 27 -19.77 -2.33 0.53
CA ILE A 27 -19.45 -2.53 -0.89
C ILE A 27 -19.56 -1.26 -1.76
N GLN A 28 -20.23 -0.23 -1.26
CA GLN A 28 -20.36 1.05 -1.96
C GLN A 28 -19.29 2.05 -1.56
N VAL A 29 -18.53 1.79 -0.49
CA VAL A 29 -17.43 2.66 -0.08
C VAL A 29 -16.34 2.65 -1.15
N ASN A 30 -15.85 3.83 -1.49
CA ASN A 30 -14.71 3.97 -2.38
C ASN A 30 -13.42 3.76 -1.59
N VAL A 31 -12.92 2.53 -1.62
CA VAL A 31 -11.67 2.17 -0.93
C VAL A 31 -10.45 2.82 -1.57
N ASP A 32 -10.52 3.30 -2.81
CA ASP A 32 -9.39 3.97 -3.46
C ASP A 32 -9.25 5.46 -3.08
N HIS A 33 -10.21 6.02 -2.32
CA HIS A 33 -10.16 7.40 -1.82
C HIS A 33 -9.31 7.50 -0.52
N PRO A 34 -8.49 8.55 -0.31
CA PRO A 34 -7.69 8.71 0.91
C PRO A 34 -8.46 8.55 2.23
N ASP A 35 -9.68 9.09 2.31
CA ASP A 35 -10.55 8.98 3.51
C ASP A 35 -10.97 7.55 3.87
N SER A 36 -10.75 6.56 3.00
CA SER A 36 -11.02 5.16 3.33
C SER A 36 -9.97 4.58 4.29
N LEU A 37 -8.81 5.23 4.42
CA LEU A 37 -7.63 4.74 5.13
C LEU A 37 -7.42 5.50 6.44
N GLU A 38 -7.19 4.74 7.51
CA GLU A 38 -6.83 5.29 8.82
C GLU A 38 -5.33 5.63 8.88
N THR A 39 -4.87 6.54 8.01
CA THR A 39 -3.45 6.91 7.89
C THR A 39 -2.85 7.41 9.20
N SER A 40 -3.66 8.04 10.07
CA SER A 40 -3.22 8.45 11.42
C SER A 40 -2.78 7.26 12.29
N LEU A 41 -3.42 6.10 12.15
CA LEU A 41 -3.03 4.88 12.86
C LEU A 41 -1.73 4.32 12.30
N LEU A 42 -1.57 4.31 10.96
CA LEU A 42 -0.32 3.91 10.32
C LEU A 42 0.86 4.79 10.77
N VAL A 43 0.68 6.12 10.77
CA VAL A 43 1.68 7.09 11.28
C VAL A 43 2.06 6.78 12.73
N LYS A 44 1.07 6.50 13.59
CA LYS A 44 1.32 6.12 14.98
C LYS A 44 2.13 4.81 15.07
N HIS A 45 1.81 3.82 14.25
CA HIS A 45 2.51 2.54 14.24
C HIS A 45 3.94 2.65 13.73
N ILE A 46 4.19 3.45 12.68
CA ILE A 46 5.54 3.75 12.18
C ILE A 46 6.39 4.37 13.30
N LYS A 47 5.88 5.39 13.99
CA LYS A 47 6.59 6.05 15.09
C LYS A 47 6.87 5.11 16.27
N ALA A 48 5.93 4.23 16.59
CA ALA A 48 6.12 3.22 17.63
C ALA A 48 7.23 2.23 17.27
N LEU A 49 7.24 1.74 16.02
CA LEU A 49 8.28 0.85 15.50
C LEU A 49 9.66 1.52 15.44
N GLN A 50 9.73 2.78 15.00
CA GLN A 50 10.96 3.59 15.05
C GLN A 50 11.48 3.76 16.49
N SER A 51 10.58 3.78 17.48
CA SER A 51 10.93 3.84 18.91
C SER A 51 11.18 2.46 19.54
N GLY A 52 11.29 1.39 18.75
CA GLY A 52 11.57 0.03 19.22
C GLY A 52 10.38 -0.74 19.80
N HIS A 53 9.16 -0.21 19.72
CA HIS A 53 7.96 -0.86 20.25
C HIS A 53 7.27 -1.71 19.19
N ALA A 54 6.81 -2.90 19.59
CA ALA A 54 5.95 -3.73 18.74
C ALA A 54 4.56 -3.10 18.55
N VAL A 55 3.92 -3.39 17.43
CA VAL A 55 2.58 -2.91 17.08
C VAL A 55 1.71 -4.06 16.57
N GLU A 56 0.40 -3.95 16.79
CA GLU A 56 -0.58 -4.87 16.23
C GLU A 56 -1.18 -4.23 14.97
N ILE A 57 -0.77 -4.73 13.81
CA ILE A 57 -1.28 -4.24 12.53
C ILE A 57 -2.70 -4.77 12.34
N PRO A 58 -3.67 -3.93 11.91
CA PRO A 58 -5.00 -4.42 11.62
C PRO A 58 -4.98 -5.41 10.45
N ASN A 59 -5.93 -6.32 10.42
CA ASN A 59 -6.06 -7.29 9.34
C ASN A 59 -7.33 -6.99 8.56
N TYR A 60 -7.20 -6.39 7.37
CA TYR A 60 -8.34 -6.06 6.53
C TYR A 60 -8.75 -7.26 5.67
N ASP A 61 -10.03 -7.65 5.76
CA ASP A 61 -10.60 -8.71 4.93
C ASP A 61 -11.31 -8.12 3.72
N TYR A 62 -10.76 -8.40 2.53
CA TYR A 62 -11.32 -7.97 1.26
C TYR A 62 -12.67 -8.63 0.92
N ALA A 63 -12.95 -9.82 1.48
CA ALA A 63 -14.21 -10.52 1.25
C ALA A 63 -15.36 -9.88 2.02
N SER A 64 -15.17 -9.60 3.32
CA SER A 64 -16.17 -8.94 4.17
C SER A 64 -16.10 -7.41 4.15
N GLN A 65 -15.09 -6.84 3.48
CA GLN A 65 -14.84 -5.39 3.36
C GLN A 65 -14.84 -4.66 4.71
N THR A 66 -14.15 -5.26 5.68
CA THR A 66 -13.96 -4.68 7.01
C THR A 66 -12.74 -5.31 7.68
N ARG A 67 -12.34 -4.76 8.83
CA ARG A 67 -11.28 -5.34 9.66
C ARG A 67 -11.74 -6.60 10.39
N ASN A 68 -10.85 -7.57 10.47
CA ASN A 68 -10.95 -8.70 11.38
C ASN A 68 -10.55 -8.30 12.80
N SER A 69 -11.02 -9.07 13.78
CA SER A 69 -10.69 -8.87 15.20
C SER A 69 -9.25 -9.25 15.56
N VAL A 70 -8.58 -10.04 14.72
CA VAL A 70 -7.22 -10.54 14.96
C VAL A 70 -6.25 -9.80 14.05
N GLY A 71 -5.42 -8.94 14.66
CA GLY A 71 -4.31 -8.27 14.01
C GLY A 71 -3.07 -9.15 13.89
N VAL A 72 -2.03 -8.61 13.26
CA VAL A 72 -0.71 -9.26 13.15
C VAL A 72 0.33 -8.44 13.91
N SER A 73 0.98 -9.07 14.88
CA SER A 73 2.06 -8.45 15.64
C SER A 73 3.30 -8.26 14.77
N ILE A 74 3.78 -7.03 14.66
CA ILE A 74 5.05 -6.70 14.01
C ILE A 74 5.96 -6.02 15.03
N THR A 75 7.23 -6.45 15.04
CA THR A 75 8.28 -5.88 15.87
C THR A 75 9.14 -4.92 15.05
N SER A 76 9.84 -4.02 15.74
CA SER A 76 10.77 -3.08 15.11
C SER A 76 11.85 -3.83 14.32
N ALA A 77 12.22 -3.26 13.17
CA ALA A 77 13.26 -3.80 12.30
C ALA A 77 14.14 -2.65 11.77
N PRO A 78 15.42 -2.90 11.46
CA PRO A 78 16.32 -1.88 10.90
C PRO A 78 15.80 -1.24 9.61
N VAL A 79 15.05 -1.98 8.80
CA VAL A 79 14.40 -1.47 7.58
C VAL A 79 12.90 -1.63 7.71
N LEU A 80 12.17 -0.54 7.55
CA LEU A 80 10.71 -0.52 7.48
C LEU A 80 10.28 -0.15 6.07
N ILE A 81 9.60 -1.05 5.37
CA ILE A 81 8.99 -0.77 4.08
C ILE A 81 7.52 -0.43 4.31
N VAL A 82 7.12 0.79 3.97
CA VAL A 82 5.72 1.21 3.98
C VAL A 82 5.24 1.25 2.53
N GLU A 83 4.30 0.37 2.19
CA GLU A 83 3.81 0.22 0.83
C GLU A 83 2.30 0.48 0.73
N GLY A 84 1.88 1.00 -0.42
CA GLY A 84 0.47 1.26 -0.72
C GLY A 84 0.30 2.34 -1.77
N MET A 85 -0.86 2.40 -2.42
CA MET A 85 -1.10 3.34 -3.51
C MET A 85 -1.07 4.82 -3.10
N LEU A 86 -1.33 5.13 -1.82
CA LEU A 86 -1.48 6.50 -1.32
C LEU A 86 -0.41 6.90 -0.30
N VAL A 87 0.63 6.08 -0.11
CA VAL A 87 1.66 6.35 0.91
C VAL A 87 2.48 7.61 0.62
N LEU A 88 2.65 7.96 -0.66
CA LEU A 88 3.32 9.20 -1.07
C LEU A 88 2.36 10.40 -1.17
N TRP A 89 1.05 10.19 -1.09
CA TRP A 89 0.07 11.27 -1.10
C TRP A 89 0.00 12.02 0.25
N ASP A 90 0.08 11.29 1.37
CA ASP A 90 0.00 11.88 2.71
C ASP A 90 1.36 12.43 3.18
N GLU A 91 1.42 13.74 3.43
CA GLU A 91 2.65 14.43 3.87
C GLU A 91 3.24 13.85 5.15
N ARG A 92 2.39 13.45 6.10
CA ARG A 92 2.83 12.93 7.39
C ARG A 92 3.55 11.59 7.26
N LEU A 93 3.27 10.83 6.19
CA LEU A 93 4.00 9.62 5.86
C LEU A 93 5.33 9.96 5.19
N ARG A 94 5.33 10.91 4.24
CA ARG A 94 6.55 11.37 3.58
C ARG A 94 7.60 11.88 4.57
N ASP A 95 7.18 12.66 5.55
CA ASP A 95 8.05 13.20 6.59
C ASP A 95 8.72 12.13 7.47
N LEU A 96 8.25 10.88 7.42
CA LEU A 96 8.81 9.74 8.16
C LEU A 96 9.68 8.82 7.29
N MET A 97 9.80 9.09 5.98
CA MET A 97 10.53 8.25 5.04
C MET A 97 11.92 8.83 4.76
N ASP A 98 12.94 8.00 4.91
CA ASP A 98 14.30 8.34 4.46
C ASP A 98 14.46 8.19 2.93
N LEU A 99 13.59 7.38 2.31
CA LEU A 99 13.61 7.11 0.88
C LEU A 99 12.20 6.90 0.32
N GLN A 100 11.87 7.60 -0.76
CA GLN A 100 10.55 7.60 -1.38
C GLN A 100 10.61 6.95 -2.77
N VAL A 101 9.85 5.87 -2.98
CA VAL A 101 9.89 5.08 -4.22
C VAL A 101 8.52 5.04 -4.89
N PHE A 102 8.48 5.28 -6.19
CA PHE A 102 7.28 5.11 -7.00
C PHE A 102 7.51 4.06 -8.10
N VAL A 103 6.66 3.03 -8.12
CA VAL A 103 6.69 1.98 -9.14
C VAL A 103 5.84 2.42 -10.33
N ASP A 104 6.49 2.72 -11.45
CA ASP A 104 5.87 3.26 -12.65
C ASP A 104 5.57 2.14 -13.65
N THR A 105 4.30 1.96 -13.98
CA THR A 105 3.84 0.93 -14.92
C THR A 105 2.65 1.48 -15.69
N SER A 106 2.56 1.19 -16.99
CA SER A 106 1.51 1.76 -17.83
C SER A 106 0.11 1.43 -17.30
N PRO A 107 -0.88 2.34 -17.44
CA PRO A 107 -2.25 2.07 -17.02
C PRO A 107 -2.84 0.79 -17.61
N GLU A 108 -2.51 0.48 -18.88
CA GLU A 108 -2.95 -0.72 -19.58
C GLU A 108 -2.41 -2.00 -18.91
N GLN A 109 -1.11 -2.07 -18.66
CA GLN A 109 -0.47 -3.21 -17.99
C GLN A 109 -0.99 -3.38 -16.56
N ARG A 110 -1.23 -2.28 -15.83
CA ARG A 110 -1.81 -2.33 -14.48
C ARG A 110 -3.24 -2.86 -14.51
N LEU A 111 -4.06 -2.43 -15.47
CA LEU A 111 -5.43 -2.90 -15.64
C LEU A 111 -5.46 -4.40 -16.00
N GLU A 112 -4.63 -4.83 -16.93
CA GLU A 112 -4.49 -6.25 -17.31
C GLU A 112 -4.16 -7.11 -16.09
N ARG A 113 -3.08 -6.79 -15.38
CA ARG A 113 -2.66 -7.50 -14.15
C ARG A 113 -3.76 -7.49 -13.08
N ARG A 114 -4.49 -6.38 -12.94
CA ARG A 114 -5.61 -6.27 -11.98
C ARG A 114 -6.76 -7.19 -12.37
N ILE A 115 -7.13 -7.25 -13.64
CA ILE A 115 -8.20 -8.13 -14.13
C ILE A 115 -7.79 -9.58 -13.89
N GLU A 116 -6.58 -9.97 -14.26
CA GLU A 116 -6.07 -11.34 -14.03
C GLU A 116 -6.12 -11.72 -12.55
N ARG A 117 -5.56 -10.87 -11.67
CA ARG A 117 -5.56 -11.11 -10.22
C ARG A 117 -6.98 -11.21 -9.65
N ASP A 118 -7.85 -10.24 -9.94
CA ASP A 118 -9.20 -10.21 -9.37
C ASP A 118 -10.08 -11.36 -9.90
N VAL A 119 -9.84 -11.86 -11.12
CA VAL A 119 -10.51 -13.04 -11.67
C VAL A 119 -9.99 -14.32 -11.02
N LEU A 120 -8.67 -14.52 -11.02
CA LEU A 120 -8.02 -15.77 -10.58
C LEU A 120 -8.05 -15.95 -9.05
N GLU A 121 -7.77 -14.89 -8.30
CA GLU A 121 -7.59 -14.97 -6.84
C GLU A 121 -8.84 -14.59 -6.06
N ARG A 122 -9.73 -13.79 -6.67
CA ARG A 122 -10.92 -13.22 -5.98
C ARG A 122 -12.25 -13.65 -6.61
N GLY A 123 -12.22 -14.46 -7.68
CA GLY A 123 -13.41 -15.01 -8.33
C GLY A 123 -14.35 -13.97 -8.93
N ARG A 124 -13.84 -12.79 -9.31
CA ARG A 124 -14.65 -11.68 -9.84
C ARG A 124 -14.82 -11.80 -11.35
N ASP A 125 -15.91 -11.26 -11.87
CA ASP A 125 -16.13 -11.16 -13.32
C ASP A 125 -15.27 -10.05 -13.95
N ALA A 126 -14.59 -10.37 -15.05
CA ALA A 126 -13.66 -9.45 -15.72
C ALA A 126 -14.33 -8.14 -16.20
N LYS A 127 -15.59 -8.21 -16.69
CA LYS A 127 -16.31 -7.00 -17.12
C LYS A 127 -16.61 -6.10 -15.94
N THR A 128 -17.02 -6.69 -14.81
CA THR A 128 -17.28 -5.98 -13.57
C THR A 128 -16.02 -5.31 -13.02
N VAL A 129 -14.87 -6.00 -13.04
CA VAL A 129 -13.57 -5.43 -12.62
C VAL A 129 -13.18 -4.24 -13.50
N LYS A 130 -13.35 -4.36 -14.83
CA LYS A 130 -13.09 -3.28 -15.78
C LYS A 130 -14.00 -2.08 -15.56
N GLN A 131 -15.30 -2.30 -15.35
CA GLN A 131 -16.24 -1.21 -15.08
C GLN A 131 -15.89 -0.49 -13.78
N GLN A 132 -15.62 -1.23 -12.69
CA GLN A 132 -15.17 -0.65 -11.42
C GLN A 132 -13.86 0.13 -11.58
N HIS A 133 -12.95 -0.33 -12.45
CA HIS A 133 -11.71 0.40 -12.72
C HIS A 133 -11.99 1.80 -13.25
N ILE A 134 -12.79 1.89 -14.30
CA ILE A 134 -13.09 3.15 -15.00
C ILE A 134 -13.86 4.10 -14.08
N GLU A 135 -14.84 3.58 -13.35
CA GLU A 135 -15.74 4.43 -12.54
C GLU A 135 -15.14 4.87 -11.21
N ARG A 136 -14.24 4.09 -10.61
CA ARG A 136 -13.74 4.32 -9.25
C ARG A 136 -12.22 4.43 -9.19
N VAL A 137 -11.51 3.41 -9.64
CA VAL A 137 -10.05 3.32 -9.43
C VAL A 137 -9.28 4.36 -10.24
N GLN A 138 -9.60 4.49 -11.53
CA GLN A 138 -8.89 5.40 -12.44
C GLN A 138 -9.00 6.86 -11.98
N PRO A 139 -10.18 7.40 -11.65
CA PRO A 139 -10.30 8.75 -11.10
C PRO A 139 -9.45 8.96 -9.84
N MET A 140 -9.46 8.01 -8.90
CA MET A 140 -8.67 8.14 -7.66
C MET A 140 -7.17 8.09 -7.95
N HIS A 141 -6.75 7.25 -8.90
CA HIS A 141 -5.37 7.20 -9.34
C HIS A 141 -4.92 8.53 -9.95
N GLU A 142 -5.72 9.11 -10.85
CA GLU A 142 -5.39 10.37 -11.53
C GLU A 142 -5.37 11.58 -10.58
N ILE A 143 -6.25 11.58 -9.56
CA ILE A 143 -6.36 12.69 -8.60
C ILE A 143 -5.30 12.60 -7.48
N TYR A 144 -5.02 11.40 -6.96
CA TYR A 144 -4.23 11.24 -5.74
C TYR A 144 -2.91 10.50 -5.94
N VAL A 145 -2.92 9.40 -6.69
CA VAL A 145 -1.76 8.51 -6.80
C VAL A 145 -0.73 9.07 -7.79
N GLN A 146 -1.16 9.35 -9.01
CA GLN A 146 -0.28 9.80 -10.08
C GLN A 146 0.40 11.15 -9.76
N PRO A 147 -0.27 12.15 -9.17
CA PRO A 147 0.39 13.39 -8.78
C PRO A 147 1.44 13.18 -7.69
N SER A 148 1.27 12.23 -6.76
CA SER A 148 2.26 11.96 -5.70
C SER A 148 3.60 11.44 -6.20
N ARG A 149 3.68 11.00 -7.46
CA ARG A 149 4.93 10.59 -8.14
C ARG A 149 6.01 11.65 -8.06
N VAL A 150 5.65 12.94 -7.98
CA VAL A 150 6.63 14.05 -7.88
C VAL A 150 7.45 14.02 -6.59
N HIS A 151 7.01 13.28 -5.58
CA HIS A 151 7.71 13.12 -4.30
C HIS A 151 8.66 11.93 -4.27
N ALA A 152 8.79 11.17 -5.35
CA ALA A 152 9.67 10.00 -5.37
C ALA A 152 11.12 10.38 -5.66
N ASP A 153 12.03 9.91 -4.82
CA ASP A 153 13.48 9.95 -5.06
C ASP A 153 13.87 8.93 -6.13
N PHE A 154 13.19 7.77 -6.15
CA PHE A 154 13.44 6.68 -7.08
C PHE A 154 12.18 6.27 -7.84
N LEU A 155 12.31 6.18 -9.17
CA LEU A 155 11.30 5.62 -10.05
C LEU A 155 11.72 4.22 -10.49
N ILE A 156 10.85 3.23 -10.29
CA ILE A 156 11.08 1.85 -10.75
C ILE A 156 10.13 1.58 -11.92
N PRO A 157 10.59 1.64 -13.19
CA PRO A 157 9.75 1.29 -14.32
C PRO A 157 9.52 -0.22 -14.35
N GLU A 158 8.34 -0.63 -14.83
CA GLU A 158 7.91 -2.04 -15.04
C GLU A 158 7.82 -2.91 -13.77
N GLY A 159 8.08 -2.32 -12.59
CA GLY A 159 7.95 -2.95 -11.29
C GLY A 159 8.86 -4.16 -11.10
N GLY A 160 8.28 -5.28 -10.67
CA GLY A 160 9.01 -6.49 -10.27
C GLY A 160 9.91 -7.13 -11.34
N HIS A 161 9.75 -6.75 -12.62
CA HIS A 161 10.57 -7.26 -13.71
C HIS A 161 11.88 -6.49 -13.89
N ASN A 162 11.97 -5.26 -13.35
CA ASN A 162 13.16 -4.44 -13.46
C ASN A 162 14.14 -4.74 -12.32
N ILE A 163 14.83 -5.87 -12.46
CA ILE A 163 15.80 -6.37 -11.47
C ILE A 163 16.96 -5.38 -11.28
N GLU A 164 17.34 -4.62 -12.31
CA GLU A 164 18.42 -3.64 -12.21
C GLU A 164 18.03 -2.46 -11.30
N SER A 165 16.84 -1.89 -11.48
CA SER A 165 16.32 -0.84 -10.59
C SER A 165 16.09 -1.36 -9.16
N ILE A 166 15.63 -2.61 -9.00
CA ILE A 166 15.47 -3.22 -7.67
C ILE A 166 16.82 -3.40 -6.98
N ARG A 167 17.87 -3.81 -7.71
CA ARG A 167 19.23 -3.91 -7.17
C ARG A 167 19.78 -2.55 -6.77
N ALA A 168 19.64 -1.54 -7.64
CA ALA A 168 20.06 -0.18 -7.33
C ALA A 168 19.36 0.36 -6.06
N LEU A 169 18.05 0.13 -5.92
CA LEU A 169 17.32 0.49 -4.71
C LEU A 169 17.86 -0.26 -3.48
N ALA A 170 18.11 -1.56 -3.59
CA ALA A 170 18.65 -2.35 -2.49
C ALA A 170 20.04 -1.86 -2.04
N ASP A 171 20.90 -1.46 -2.98
CA ASP A 171 22.22 -0.90 -2.69
C ASP A 171 22.11 0.45 -1.96
N GLN A 172 21.16 1.31 -2.35
CA GLN A 172 20.89 2.58 -1.65
C GLN A 172 20.42 2.36 -0.21
N VAL A 173 19.48 1.41 -0.01
CA VAL A 173 19.01 1.05 1.33
C VAL A 173 20.14 0.47 2.19
N LEU A 174 21.05 -0.31 1.61
CA LEU A 174 22.21 -0.82 2.34
C LEU A 174 23.17 0.30 2.76
N GLY A 175 23.43 1.26 1.88
CA GLY A 175 24.27 2.43 2.21
C GLY A 175 23.75 3.19 3.43
N LEU A 176 22.43 3.40 3.51
CA LEU A 176 21.80 4.08 4.66
C LEU A 176 21.88 3.31 5.98
N LEU A 177 22.16 2.00 5.96
CA LEU A 177 22.27 1.17 7.15
C LEU A 177 23.70 1.06 7.68
N ASP A 178 24.68 1.42 6.86
CA ASP A 178 26.10 1.38 7.18
C ASP A 178 26.61 2.75 7.69
N ASP A 179 25.79 3.82 7.58
CA ASP A 179 26.00 5.17 8.12
C ASP A 179 25.54 5.29 9.59
#